data_AF-A0A951AZ29-F1
#
_entry.id   AF-A0A951AZ29-F1
#
_cell.length_a   1.000
_cell.length_b   1.000
_cell.length_c   1.000
_cell.angle_alpha   90.00
_cell.angle_beta   90.00
_cell.angle_gamma   90.00
#
_symmetry.space_group_name_H-M   'P 1'
#
loop_
_entity.id
_entity.type
_entity.pdbx_description
1 polymer ?
#
loop_
_entity_poly.entity_id
_entity_poly.type
_entity_poly.pdbx_seq_one_letter_code
_entity_poly.pdbx_strand_id
1 'polypeptide(L)' 'PVAGANLSRNAVRSVQARLRELNYYHGPVDGVWGGSTQQAVERFQQGRALQVNGQLNPTTISALGLAPDVFAR' A
#
# COMPACT_ATOMS: atom_id res chain seq x y z
N PRO A 1 -4.82 1.82 -11.87
CA PRO A 1 -4.32 2.41 -10.61
C PRO A 1 -5.50 2.56 -9.67
N VAL A 2 -5.40 2.06 -8.44
CA VAL A 2 -6.45 2.21 -7.45
C VAL A 2 -5.96 3.16 -6.37
N ALA A 3 -6.73 4.21 -6.10
CA ALA A 3 -6.58 4.93 -4.84
C ALA A 3 -6.91 3.91 -3.75
N GLY A 4 -6.02 3.74 -2.76
CA GLY A 4 -6.19 2.62 -1.83
C GLY A 4 -7.46 2.70 -0.97
N ALA A 5 -8.19 3.82 -1.01
CA ALA A 5 -9.53 3.97 -0.49
C ALA A 5 -10.58 3.05 -1.15
N ASN A 6 -10.33 2.55 -2.37
CA ASN A 6 -11.27 1.68 -3.10
C ASN A 6 -10.94 0.19 -3.00
N LEU A 7 -10.12 -0.19 -2.00
CA LEU A 7 -9.70 -1.56 -1.76
C LEU A 7 -10.56 -2.26 -0.72
N SER A 8 -10.67 -3.58 -0.83
CA SER A 8 -11.24 -4.40 0.24
C SER A 8 -10.43 -4.23 1.53
N ARG A 9 -11.08 -4.30 2.70
CA ARG A 9 -10.39 -4.17 4.00
C ARG A 9 -9.22 -5.15 4.16
N ASN A 10 -9.35 -6.37 3.62
CA ASN A 10 -8.29 -7.37 3.67
C ASN A 10 -7.10 -6.95 2.81
N ALA A 11 -7.34 -6.40 1.62
CA ALA A 11 -6.28 -5.87 0.77
C ALA A 11 -5.56 -4.69 1.44
N VAL A 12 -6.30 -3.79 2.09
CA VAL A 12 -5.70 -2.69 2.86
C VAL A 12 -4.82 -3.22 4.00
N ARG A 13 -5.27 -4.25 4.74
CA ARG A 13 -4.46 -4.90 5.79
C ARG A 13 -3.17 -5.49 5.23
N SER A 14 -3.22 -6.18 4.10
CA SER A 14 -2.02 -6.73 3.46
C SER A 14 -1.01 -5.63 3.10
N VAL A 15 -1.50 -4.49 2.58
CA VAL A 15 -0.65 -3.33 2.27
C VAL A 15 -0.06 -2.72 3.54
N GLN A 16 -0.88 -2.45 4.56
CA GLN A 16 -0.43 -1.89 5.83
C GLN A 16 0.60 -2.79 6.53
N ALA A 17 0.34 -4.10 6.59
CA ALA A 17 1.26 -5.09 7.15
C ALA A 17 2.60 -5.04 6.43
N ARG A 18 2.57 -5.05 5.08
CA ARG A 18 3.78 -5.06 4.28
C ARG A 18 4.58 -3.75 4.39
N LEU A 19 3.91 -2.60 4.38
CA LEU A 19 4.58 -1.31 4.62
C LEU A 19 5.19 -1.24 6.02
N ARG A 20 4.57 -1.86 7.01
CA ARG A 20 5.11 -1.93 8.38
C ARG A 20 6.34 -2.82 8.47
N GLU A 21 6.33 -3.99 7.84
CA GLU A 21 7.52 -4.85 7.73
C GLU A 21 8.71 -4.14 7.07
N LEU A 22 8.41 -3.27 6.10
CA LEU A 22 9.40 -2.47 5.38
C LEU A 22 9.76 -1.15 6.09
N ASN A 23 9.27 -0.91 7.32
CA ASN A 23 9.48 0.30 8.12
C ASN A 23 8.97 1.61 7.50
N TYR A 24 7.98 1.55 6.60
CA TYR A 24 7.31 2.74 6.04
C TYR A 24 6.02 3.12 6.76
N TYR A 25 5.41 2.18 7.51
CA TYR A 25 4.15 2.37 8.21
C TYR A 25 4.25 1.98 9.69
N HIS A 26 3.82 2.86 10.59
CA HIS A 26 3.83 2.65 12.05
C HIS A 26 2.44 2.69 12.68
N GLY A 27 1.39 2.79 11.87
CA GLY A 27 0.01 2.78 12.33
C GLY A 27 -0.58 1.37 12.52
N PRO A 28 -1.87 1.29 12.89
CA PRO A 28 -2.57 0.03 13.05
C PRO A 28 -2.82 -0.67 11.70
N VAL A 29 -2.72 -2.00 11.67
CA VAL A 29 -3.09 -2.83 10.51
C VAL A 29 -4.58 -3.17 10.60
N ASP A 30 -5.42 -2.14 10.50
CA ASP A 30 -6.86 -2.21 10.74
C ASP A 30 -7.69 -2.49 9.46
N GLY A 31 -7.11 -2.26 8.28
CA GLY A 31 -7.78 -2.34 7.00
C GLY A 31 -8.50 -1.06 6.59
N VAL A 32 -8.20 0.07 7.24
CA VAL A 32 -8.74 1.39 6.92
C VAL A 32 -7.70 2.20 6.14
N TRP A 33 -8.08 2.66 4.96
CA TRP A 33 -7.21 3.53 4.18
C TRP A 33 -7.28 4.97 4.69
N GLY A 34 -6.42 5.31 5.64
CA GLY A 34 -6.27 6.66 6.18
C GLY A 34 -5.04 7.41 5.64
N GLY A 35 -4.90 8.68 6.04
CA GLY A 35 -3.78 9.54 5.62
C GLY A 35 -2.40 8.95 5.96
N SER A 36 -2.25 8.25 7.10
CA SER A 36 -1.01 7.58 7.46
C SER A 36 -0.66 6.42 6.52
N THR A 37 -1.66 5.67 6.05
CA THR A 37 -1.47 4.59 5.06
C THR A 37 -1.01 5.19 3.73
N GLN A 38 -1.66 6.27 3.29
CA GLN A 38 -1.28 6.97 2.06
C GLN A 38 0.15 7.53 2.13
N GLN A 39 0.51 8.23 3.20
CA GLN A 39 1.87 8.75 3.39
C GLN A 39 2.92 7.63 3.41
N ALA A 40 2.61 6.47 3.98
CA ALA A 40 3.51 5.32 3.95
C ALA A 40 3.73 4.78 2.54
N VAL A 41 2.69 4.73 1.70
CA VAL A 41 2.81 4.36 0.28
C VAL A 41 3.68 5.37 -0.46
N GLU A 42 3.46 6.67 -0.27
CA GLU A 42 4.26 7.72 -0.92
C GLU A 42 5.75 7.63 -0.53
N ARG A 43 6.05 7.43 0.77
CA ARG A 43 7.42 7.21 1.24
C ARG A 43 8.04 5.94 0.67
N PHE A 44 7.27 4.87 0.59
CA PHE A 44 7.71 3.63 -0.04
C PHE A 44 8.04 3.84 -1.53
N GLN A 45 7.17 4.55 -2.26
CA GLN A 45 7.39 4.89 -3.66
C GLN A 45 8.66 5.72 -3.84
N GLN A 46 8.87 6.73 -2.99
CA GLN A 46 10.11 7.51 -2.96
C GLN A 46 11.35 6.63 -2.72
N GLY A 47 11.32 5.77 -1.69
CA GLY A 47 12.43 4.89 -1.34
C GLY A 47 12.73 3.81 -2.39
N ARG A 48 11.80 3.55 -3.30
CA ARG A 48 11.95 2.60 -4.42
C ARG A 48 12.16 3.28 -5.77
N ALA A 49 12.33 4.60 -5.81
CA ALA A 49 12.43 5.40 -7.04
C ALA A 49 11.25 5.16 -8.01
N LEU A 50 10.05 4.93 -7.47
CA LEU A 50 8.80 4.81 -8.21
C LEU A 50 8.12 6.17 -8.33
N GLN A 51 7.15 6.28 -9.24
CA GLN A 51 6.29 7.46 -9.31
C GLN A 51 5.53 7.65 -7.98
N VAL A 52 5.78 8.78 -7.33
CA VAL A 52 5.21 9.13 -6.03
C VAL A 52 3.83 9.76 -6.23
N ASN A 53 2.78 8.97 -6.09
CA ASN A 53 1.41 9.42 -6.27
C ASN A 53 0.43 8.84 -5.23
N GLY A 54 0.92 8.02 -4.29
CA GLY A 54 0.10 7.39 -3.26
C GLY A 54 -0.89 6.35 -3.80
N GLN A 55 -0.84 6.05 -5.09
CA GLN A 55 -1.73 5.10 -5.75
C GLN A 55 -1.08 3.71 -5.81
N LEU A 56 -1.90 2.68 -5.61
CA LEU A 56 -1.46 1.31 -5.83
C LEU A 56 -1.70 0.95 -7.30
N ASN A 57 -0.61 0.83 -8.05
CA ASN A 57 -0.58 0.28 -9.40
C ASN A 57 0.16 -1.07 -9.40
N PRO A 58 0.08 -1.87 -10.47
CA PRO A 58 0.76 -3.15 -10.53
C PRO A 58 2.25 -3.06 -10.19
N THR A 59 2.95 -1.99 -10.60
CA THR A 59 4.36 -1.74 -10.26
C THR A 59 4.58 -1.60 -8.75
N THR A 60 3.76 -0.80 -8.07
CA THR A 60 3.84 -0.58 -6.61
C THR A 60 3.49 -1.86 -5.85
N ILE A 61 2.48 -2.60 -6.33
CA ILE A 61 2.03 -3.88 -5.74
C ILE A 61 3.14 -4.94 -5.83
N SER A 62 3.73 -5.11 -7.02
CA SER A 62 4.86 -6.02 -7.22
C SER A 62 6.07 -5.61 -6.39
N ALA A 63 6.35 -4.31 -6.27
CA ALA A 63 7.45 -3.81 -5.44
C ALA A 63 7.21 -4.05 -3.94
N LEU A 64 5.95 -4.07 -3.49
CA LEU A 64 5.58 -4.50 -2.14
C LEU A 64 5.72 -6.03 -1.98
N GLY A 65 5.85 -6.80 -3.06
CA GLY A 65 5.85 -8.27 -3.01
C GLY A 65 4.47 -8.84 -2.71
N LEU A 66 3.41 -8.08 -3.01
CA LEU A 66 2.04 -8.54 -2.91
C LEU A 66 1.61 -9.08 -4.26
N ALA A 67 0.81 -10.15 -4.25
CA ALA A 67 0.30 -10.72 -5.46
C ALA A 67 -0.94 -9.92 -5.96
N PRO A 68 -1.15 -9.78 -7.28
CA PRO A 68 -2.24 -8.96 -7.84
C PRO A 68 -3.64 -9.42 -7.43
N ASP A 69 -3.80 -10.70 -7.09
CA ASP A 69 -5.04 -11.33 -6.63
C ASP A 69 -5.56 -10.75 -5.32
N VAL A 70 -4.67 -10.21 -4.47
CA VAL A 70 -5.03 -9.47 -3.25
C VAL A 70 -5.98 -8.32 -3.56
N PHE A 71 -5.92 -7.77 -4.77
CA PHE A 71 -6.71 -6.64 -5.25
C PHE A 71 -7.74 -7.02 -6.32
N ALA A 72 -7.75 -8.28 -6.77
CA ALA A 72 -8.67 -8.78 -7.79
C ALA A 72 -9.93 -9.34 -7.12
N ARG A 73 -10.78 -8.46 -6.57
CA ARG A 73 -12.19 -8.76 -6.23
C ARG A 73 -13.03 -7.51 -6.37
#